data_AF-A0A1W9RM48-F1
#
_entry.id   AF-A0A1W9RM48-F1
#
_cell.length_a   1.000
_cell.length_b   1.000
_cell.length_c   1.000
_cell.angle_alpha   90.00
_cell.angle_beta   90.00
_cell.angle_gamma   90.00
#
_symmetry.space_group_name_H-M   'P 1'
#
loop_
_entity.id
_entity.type
_entity.pdbx_description
1 polymer ?
#
loop_
_entity_poly.entity_id
_entity_poly.type
_entity_poly.pdbx_seq_one_letter_code
_entity_poly.pdbx_strand_id
1 'polypeptide(L)' 'MIDKEKIKNKIAIIKENLSELEKMKSLTLKDLSCNLRDLAAAKYFIRTSIEAMIDIGSHIIAKNLL' A
#
# COMPACT_ATOMS: atom_id res chain seq x y z
N MET A 1 4.32 -13.54 -20.27
CA MET A 1 3.31 -14.18 -19.40
C MET A 1 3.12 -13.39 -18.10
N ILE A 2 1.88 -13.29 -17.63
CA ILE A 2 1.54 -12.67 -16.34
C ILE A 2 2.10 -13.54 -15.21
N ASP A 3 3.04 -12.99 -14.45
CA ASP A 3 3.52 -13.59 -13.20
C ASP A 3 2.51 -13.36 -12.07
N LYS A 4 1.80 -14.43 -11.68
CA LYS A 4 0.76 -14.39 -10.65
C LYS A 4 1.34 -14.33 -9.24
N GLU A 5 2.53 -14.89 -9.00
CA GLU A 5 3.16 -14.87 -7.67
C GLU A 5 3.63 -13.46 -7.34
N LYS A 6 4.21 -12.75 -8.31
CA LYS A 6 4.55 -11.33 -8.16
C LYS A 6 3.33 -10.48 -7.79
N ILE A 7 2.19 -10.72 -8.46
CA ILE A 7 0.93 -10.01 -8.15
C ILE A 7 0.45 -10.35 -6.74
N LYS A 8 0.42 -11.64 -6.36
CA LYS A 8 0.00 -12.07 -5.02
C LYS A 8 0.84 -11.43 -3.91
N ASN A 9 2.16 -11.38 -4.07
CA ASN A 9 3.06 -10.75 -3.10
C ASN A 9 2.75 -9.25 -2.92
N LYS A 10 2.48 -8.54 -4.02
CA LYS A 10 2.08 -7.12 -3.96
C LYS A 10 0.71 -6.94 -3.30
N ILE A 11 -0.24 -7.84 -3.55
CA ILE A 11 -1.54 -7.84 -2.86
C ILE A 11 -1.36 -8.10 -1.35
N ALA A 12 -0.46 -8.99 -0.95
CA ALA A 12 -0.15 -9.24 0.46
C ALA A 12 0.36 -7.96 1.14
N ILE A 13 1.32 -7.26 0.52
CA ILE A 13 1.83 -5.97 1.02
C ILE A 13 0.71 -4.94 1.18
N ILE A 14 -0.20 -4.83 0.20
CA ILE A 14 -1.35 -3.91 0.29
C ILE A 14 -2.24 -4.28 1.47
N LYS A 15 -2.54 -5.57 1.67
CA LYS A 15 -3.38 -6.04 2.78
C LYS A 15 -2.74 -5.77 4.15
N GLU A 16 -1.43 -5.99 4.28
CA GLU A 16 -0.68 -5.69 5.51
C GLU A 16 -0.73 -4.19 5.82
N ASN A 17 -0.43 -3.33 4.84
CA ASN A 17 -0.50 -1.88 5.01
C ASN A 17 -1.91 -1.39 5.38
N LEU A 18 -2.95 -1.93 4.74
CA LEU A 18 -4.34 -1.61 5.07
C LEU A 18 -4.70 -2.07 6.48
N SER A 19 -4.20 -3.22 6.94
CA SER A 19 -4.42 -3.69 8.31
C SER A 19 -3.79 -2.74 9.33
N GLU A 20 -2.57 -2.24 9.08
CA GLU A 20 -1.95 -1.23 9.95
C GLU A 20 -2.72 0.09 9.93
N LEU A 21 -3.17 0.56 8.77
CA LEU A 21 -3.98 1.77 8.65
C LEU A 21 -5.31 1.66 9.39
N GLU A 22 -5.97 0.49 9.38
CA GLU A 22 -7.23 0.30 10.11
C GLU A 22 -7.02 0.39 11.63
N LYS A 23 -5.87 -0.07 12.15
CA LYS A 23 -5.49 0.11 13.57
C LYS A 23 -5.31 1.60 13.93
N MET A 24 -4.95 2.43 12.95
CA MET A 24 -4.75 3.88 13.13
C MET A 24 -6.05 4.68 13.03
N LYS A 25 -7.17 4.06 12.65
CA LYS A 25 -8.47 4.74 12.43
C LYS A 25 -9.06 5.38 13.69
N SER A 26 -8.67 4.93 14.87
CA SER A 26 -9.06 5.53 16.15
C SER A 26 -8.37 6.87 16.43
N LEU A 27 -7.31 7.21 15.68
CA LEU A 27 -6.60 8.47 15.82
C LEU A 27 -7.39 9.60 15.15
N THR A 28 -7.59 10.70 15.86
CA THR A 28 -8.12 11.91 15.21
C THR A 28 -7.03 12.58 14.37
N LEU A 29 -7.44 13.47 13.45
CA LEU A 29 -6.50 14.31 12.69
C LEU A 29 -5.55 15.10 13.60
N LYS A 30 -6.03 15.51 14.78
CA LYS A 30 -5.22 16.22 15.78
C LYS A 30 -4.17 15.28 16.38
N ASP A 31 -4.54 14.05 16.74
CA ASP A 31 -3.60 13.06 17.29
C ASP A 31 -2.50 12.70 16.29
N LEU A 32 -2.88 12.49 15.03
CA LEU A 32 -1.93 12.29 13.92
C LEU A 32 -0.99 13.48 13.74
N SER A 33 -1.48 14.72 13.85
CA SER A 33 -0.63 15.91 13.71
C SER A 33 0.33 16.12 14.88
N CYS A 34 0.00 15.62 16.07
CA CYS A 34 0.81 15.75 17.28
C CYS A 34 1.86 14.64 17.42
N ASN A 35 1.69 13.50 16.74
CA ASN A 35 2.66 12.41 16.71
C ASN A 35 3.27 12.22 15.31
N LEU A 36 4.47 12.78 15.12
CA LEU A 36 5.23 12.68 13.86
C LEU A 36 5.48 11.23 13.42
N ARG A 37 5.61 10.29 14.38
CA ARG A 37 5.83 8.87 14.07
C ARG A 37 4.59 8.27 13.43
N ASP A 38 3.41 8.50 14.01
CA ASP A 38 2.16 7.95 13.50
C ASP A 38 1.81 8.57 12.15
N LEU A 39 2.04 9.88 11.99
CA LEU A 39 1.89 10.55 10.70
C LEU A 39 2.83 9.98 9.63
N ALA A 40 4.10 9.74 9.97
CA ALA A 40 5.07 9.17 9.04
C ALA A 40 4.70 7.73 8.66
N ALA A 41 4.27 6.91 9.63
CA ALA A 41 3.82 5.55 9.40
C ALA A 41 2.58 5.50 8.51
N ALA A 42 1.56 6.31 8.79
CA ALA A 42 0.35 6.38 7.97
C ALA A 42 0.68 6.79 6.52
N LYS A 43 1.52 7.82 6.33
CA LYS A 43 2.00 8.23 5.00
C LYS A 43 2.75 7.12 4.29
N TYR A 44 3.60 6.38 5.01
CA TYR A 44 4.35 5.26 4.47
C TYR A 44 3.40 4.17 3.97
N PHE A 45 2.49 3.67 4.81
CA PHE A 45 1.56 2.60 4.44
C PHE A 45 0.66 2.96 3.25
N ILE A 46 0.20 4.21 3.18
CA ILE A 46 -0.56 4.71 2.03
C ILE A 46 0.30 4.69 0.76
N ARG A 47 1.50 5.29 0.83
CA ARG A 47 2.41 5.39 -0.32
C ARG A 47 2.79 4.02 -0.85
N THR A 48 3.20 3.10 0.02
CA THR A 48 3.64 1.75 -0.38
C THR A 48 2.49 0.93 -0.98
N SER A 49 1.25 1.16 -0.51
CA SER A 49 0.07 0.53 -1.10
C SER A 49 -0.20 1.03 -2.51
N ILE A 50 -0.10 2.34 -2.74
CA ILE A 50 -0.27 2.95 -4.08
C ILE A 50 0.83 2.45 -5.03
N GLU A 51 2.09 2.45 -4.59
CA GLU A 51 3.22 1.94 -5.39
C GLU A 51 3.01 0.46 -5.77
N ALA A 52 2.55 -0.37 -4.83
CA ALA A 52 2.25 -1.77 -5.11
C ALA A 52 1.09 -1.95 -6.11
N MET A 53 0.06 -1.10 -6.04
CA MET A 53 -1.04 -1.10 -7.01
C MET A 53 -0.57 -0.71 -8.42
N ILE A 54 0.28 0.33 -8.52
CA ILE A 54 0.88 0.77 -9.77
C ILE A 54 1.73 -0.35 -10.37
N ASP A 55 2.58 -1.00 -9.56
CA ASP A 55 3.43 -2.11 -10.00
C ASP A 55 2.61 -3.28 -10.58
N ILE A 56 1.47 -3.63 -9.96
CA ILE A 56 0.56 -4.65 -10.47
C ILE A 56 0.01 -4.24 -11.84
N GLY A 57 -0.51 -3.01 -11.94
CA GLY A 57 -1.05 -2.48 -13.19
C GLY A 57 -0.02 -2.46 -14.32
N SER A 58 1.18 -1.94 -14.05
CA SER A 58 2.30 -1.92 -14.99
C SER A 58 2.70 -3.32 -15.44
N HIS A 59 2.74 -4.29 -14.52
CA HIS A 59 3.05 -5.67 -14.87
C HIS A 59 2.00 -6.31 -15.77
N ILE A 60 0.71 -6.08 -15.51
CA ILE A 60 -0.38 -6.58 -16.37
C ILE A 60 -0.30 -5.95 -17.77
N ILE A 61 -0.18 -4.62 -17.84
CA ILE A 61 -0.13 -3.87 -19.10
C ILE A 61 1.09 -4.30 -19.94
N ALA A 62 2.27 -4.40 -19.33
CA ALA A 62 3.49 -4.80 -20.03
C ALA A 62 3.43 -6.21 -20.63
N LYS A 63 2.53 -7.08 -20.15
CA LYS A 63 2.32 -8.42 -20.72
C LYS A 63 1.19 -8.50 -21.75
N ASN A 64 0.39 -7.45 -21.89
CA ASN A 64 -0.61 -7.33 -22.97
C ASN A 64 -0.07 -6.58 -24.20
N LEU A 65 1.04 -5.84 -24.05
CA LEU A 65 1.72 -5.10 -25.12
C LEU A 65 2.81 -5.92 -25.84
N LEU A 66 3.13 -7.11 -25.34
CA LEU A 66 4.16 -8.04 -25.86
C LEU A 66 3.51 -9.36 -26.25
#